data_AF-A0A2V9WUP3-F1
#
_entry.id   AF-A0A2V9WUP3-F1
#
_cell.length_a   1.000
_cell.length_b   1.000
_cell.length_c   1.000
_cell.angle_alpha   90.00
_cell.angle_beta   90.00
_cell.angle_gamma   90.00
#
_symmetry.space_group_name_H-M   'P 1'
#
loop_
_entity.id
_entity.type
_entity.pdbx_description
1 polymer ?
#
loop_
_entity_poly.entity_id
_entity_poly.type
_entity_poly.pdbx_seq_one_letter_code
_entity_poly.pdbx_strand_id
1 'polypeptide(L)'
;MGRSSAHESRDPTMSGELPVKAQCLPFSQIPHTTQLFSDFLYDFPKVQQFYSRAPHIQEWLKDETAAVRYDPGRRARVSAILERQNKSWSASPKTIENIARLRAGAAALVTGQQVGLFGGPLFSIFKALSAIKVAVEATAAGVECVPVFWLATEDHDLDEVNHASIPAADGSLVKLIAPAQGPSDAPVSTVSFAPEIESIVKTASELLGDGGATNFLRETYRTGETMGRAFARLFTRLFGDWGVILLDASDEELHAVAEPIFRAAGERAAELDDALLERGKALEAAGYHQQVKVTPSST
;
A
#
# COMPACT_ATOMS: atom_id res chain seq x y z
N MET A 1 58.02 16.28 19.94
CA MET A 1 57.04 17.21 19.34
C MET A 1 56.95 16.81 17.87
N GLY A 2 56.02 16.01 17.37
CA GLY A 2 54.59 15.92 17.61
C GLY A 2 53.99 15.77 16.21
N ARG A 3 54.01 14.56 15.64
CA ARG A 3 53.37 14.26 14.35
C ARG A 3 51.95 13.78 14.64
N SER A 4 51.00 14.60 14.24
CA SER A 4 49.57 14.32 14.24
C SER A 4 49.28 13.13 13.31
N SER A 5 48.74 12.05 13.85
CA SER A 5 48.17 10.94 13.09
C SER A 5 46.66 11.15 13.06
N ALA A 6 46.13 11.39 11.87
CA ALA A 6 44.70 11.46 11.62
C ALA A 6 44.05 10.12 12.00
N HIS A 7 43.00 10.19 12.82
CA HIS A 7 42.09 9.08 13.04
C HIS A 7 41.18 8.97 11.81
N GLU A 8 41.51 8.07 10.88
CA GLU A 8 40.53 7.56 9.92
C GLU A 8 39.54 6.67 10.68
N SER A 9 38.35 7.19 10.94
CA SER A 9 37.20 6.40 11.33
C SER A 9 36.79 5.53 10.16
N ARG A 10 37.13 4.23 10.23
CA ARG A 10 36.65 3.22 9.29
C ARG A 10 35.14 3.13 9.39
N ASP A 11 34.49 3.42 8.26
CA ASP A 11 33.10 3.15 7.97
C ASP A 11 32.84 1.64 8.16
N PRO A 12 31.92 1.20 9.03
CA PRO A 12 31.59 -0.22 9.13
C PRO A 12 30.71 -0.53 7.91
N THR A 13 31.35 -1.03 6.86
CA THR A 13 30.68 -1.78 5.81
C THR A 13 29.85 -2.86 6.49
N MET A 14 28.51 -2.70 6.46
CA MET A 14 27.56 -3.75 6.82
C MET A 14 27.86 -4.96 5.95
N SER A 15 28.62 -5.91 6.51
CA SER A 15 28.85 -7.22 5.90
C SER A 15 27.48 -7.86 5.66
N GLY A 16 27.18 -8.22 4.41
CA GLY A 16 25.90 -8.82 4.01
C GLY A 16 25.62 -10.22 4.58
N GLU A 17 26.35 -10.67 5.62
CA GLU A 17 25.99 -11.86 6.38
C GLU A 17 24.89 -11.49 7.36
N LEU A 18 23.67 -11.94 7.06
CA LEU A 18 22.54 -11.83 7.98
C LEU A 18 22.91 -12.57 9.28
N PRO A 19 22.80 -11.94 10.46
CA PRO A 19 23.13 -12.55 11.76
C PRO A 19 22.17 -13.68 12.18
N VAL A 20 21.28 -14.09 11.27
CA VAL A 20 20.22 -15.05 11.49
C VAL A 20 20.24 -16.06 10.36
N LYS A 21 20.19 -17.36 10.69
CA LYS A 21 19.97 -18.40 9.67
C LYS A 21 18.60 -18.17 9.04
N ALA A 22 18.58 -17.74 7.78
CA ALA A 22 17.36 -17.59 7.01
C ALA A 22 16.97 -18.94 6.40
N GLN A 23 15.75 -19.41 6.67
CA GLN A 23 15.17 -20.57 6.01
C GLN A 23 13.89 -20.12 5.30
N CYS A 24 13.80 -20.43 4.00
CA CYS A 24 12.57 -20.19 3.25
C CYS A 24 11.58 -21.31 3.56
N LEU A 25 10.46 -20.96 4.19
CA LEU A 25 9.32 -21.87 4.34
C LEU A 25 8.33 -21.59 3.21
N PRO A 26 7.87 -22.62 2.47
CA PRO A 26 6.78 -22.43 1.51
C PRO A 26 5.51 -22.05 2.27
N PHE A 27 4.64 -21.26 1.65
CA PHE A 27 3.38 -20.82 2.28
C PHE A 27 2.50 -21.99 2.71
N SER A 28 2.61 -23.15 2.04
CA SER A 28 1.90 -24.38 2.42
C SER A 28 2.30 -24.95 3.79
N GLN A 29 3.43 -24.52 4.36
CA GLN A 29 3.85 -24.90 5.72
C GLN A 29 3.42 -23.87 6.78
N ILE A 30 2.88 -22.71 6.38
CA ILE A 30 2.41 -21.68 7.30
C ILE A 30 0.97 -22.04 7.73
N PRO A 31 0.68 -22.10 9.04
CA PRO A 31 -0.68 -22.37 9.52
C PRO A 31 -1.70 -21.39 8.93
N HIS A 32 -2.91 -21.89 8.68
CA HIS A 32 -4.03 -21.11 8.11
C HIS A 32 -3.84 -20.61 6.68
N THR A 33 -2.78 -21.02 5.97
CA THR A 33 -2.71 -20.83 4.51
C THR A 33 -3.91 -21.51 3.85
N THR A 34 -4.67 -20.73 3.10
CA THR A 34 -5.86 -21.23 2.42
C THR A 34 -5.48 -22.06 1.19
N GLN A 35 -6.29 -23.07 0.86
CA GLN A 35 -6.04 -23.92 -0.32
C GLN A 35 -6.03 -23.10 -1.61
N LEU A 36 -6.94 -22.13 -1.76
CA LEU A 36 -6.99 -21.25 -2.93
C LEU A 36 -5.69 -20.46 -3.12
N PHE A 37 -5.14 -19.90 -2.04
CA PHE A 37 -3.87 -19.16 -2.08
C PHE A 37 -2.69 -20.09 -2.36
N SER A 38 -2.66 -21.29 -1.76
CA SER A 38 -1.63 -22.29 -2.03
C SER A 38 -1.65 -22.73 -3.50
N ASP A 39 -2.83 -23.03 -4.06
CA ASP A 39 -2.95 -23.44 -5.46
C ASP A 39 -2.64 -22.27 -6.41
N PHE A 40 -2.98 -21.02 -6.07
CA PHE A 40 -2.53 -19.85 -6.83
C PHE A 40 -1.00 -19.74 -6.92
N LEU A 41 -0.28 -20.04 -5.84
CA LEU A 41 1.18 -19.97 -5.80
C LEU A 41 1.88 -21.18 -6.44
N TYR A 42 1.30 -22.38 -6.33
CA TYR A 42 2.02 -23.63 -6.61
C TYR A 42 1.33 -24.55 -7.64
N ASP A 43 0.06 -24.32 -7.99
CA ASP A 43 -0.73 -25.14 -8.93
C ASP A 43 -1.76 -24.28 -9.70
N PHE A 44 -1.25 -23.25 -10.39
CA PHE A 44 -2.08 -22.25 -11.09
C PHE A 44 -3.14 -22.85 -12.04
N PRO A 45 -2.90 -23.96 -12.78
CA PRO A 45 -3.92 -24.57 -13.63
C PRO A 45 -5.24 -24.90 -12.92
N LYS A 46 -5.22 -25.17 -11.61
CA LYS A 46 -6.45 -25.40 -10.81
C LYS A 46 -7.28 -24.14 -10.60
N VAL A 47 -6.65 -22.96 -10.64
CA VAL A 47 -7.28 -21.68 -10.31
C VAL A 47 -7.33 -20.71 -11.48
N GLN A 48 -6.86 -21.09 -12.67
CA GLN A 48 -6.83 -20.24 -13.87
C GLN A 48 -8.22 -19.73 -14.31
N GLN A 49 -9.29 -20.42 -13.94
CA GLN A 49 -10.66 -19.94 -14.19
C GLN A 49 -11.03 -18.75 -13.27
N PHE A 50 -10.34 -18.59 -12.14
CA PHE A 50 -10.55 -17.54 -11.14
C PHE A 50 -9.60 -16.36 -11.28
N TYR A 51 -8.43 -16.56 -11.90
CA TYR A 51 -7.42 -15.53 -12.07
C TYR A 51 -6.98 -15.47 -13.53
N SER A 52 -6.99 -14.28 -14.11
CA SER A 52 -6.56 -14.10 -15.50
C SER A 52 -5.09 -14.47 -15.73
N ARG A 53 -4.23 -14.35 -14.73
CA ARG A 53 -2.77 -14.53 -14.86
C ARG A 53 -2.16 -15.20 -13.62
N ALA A 54 -1.07 -15.93 -13.84
CA ALA A 54 -0.27 -16.56 -12.80
C ALA A 54 0.47 -15.51 -11.94
N PRO A 55 0.91 -15.84 -10.69
CA PRO A 55 1.63 -14.91 -9.82
C PRO A 55 2.98 -14.44 -10.37
N HIS A 56 3.52 -15.09 -11.39
CA HIS A 56 4.80 -14.75 -12.02
C HIS A 56 4.63 -13.59 -13.01
N ILE A 57 4.49 -12.38 -12.48
CA ILE A 57 4.17 -11.16 -13.27
C ILE A 57 5.10 -10.93 -14.47
N GLN A 58 6.37 -11.28 -14.35
CA GLN A 58 7.36 -11.12 -15.41
C GLN A 58 7.03 -11.92 -16.69
N GLU A 59 6.21 -12.97 -16.60
CA GLU A 59 5.85 -13.83 -17.73
C GLU A 59 4.82 -13.19 -18.66
N TRP A 60 4.01 -12.25 -18.16
CA TRP A 60 2.86 -11.71 -18.90
C TRP A 60 2.78 -10.19 -18.92
N LEU A 61 3.52 -9.47 -18.05
CA LEU A 61 3.42 -8.02 -17.90
C LEU A 61 3.66 -7.27 -19.22
N LYS A 62 4.62 -7.72 -20.03
CA LYS A 62 4.93 -7.08 -21.31
C LYS A 62 3.76 -7.15 -22.29
N ASP A 63 3.13 -8.31 -22.40
CA ASP A 63 2.01 -8.52 -23.31
C ASP A 63 0.76 -7.78 -22.82
N GLU A 64 0.49 -7.80 -21.50
CA GLU A 64 -0.60 -7.03 -20.89
C GLU A 64 -0.45 -5.53 -21.14
N THR A 65 0.71 -4.98 -20.81
CA THR A 65 0.94 -3.53 -20.93
C THR A 65 0.90 -3.05 -22.37
N ALA A 66 1.25 -3.90 -23.34
CA ALA A 66 1.11 -3.60 -24.76
C ALA A 66 -0.36 -3.58 -25.24
N ALA A 67 -1.21 -4.44 -24.66
CA ALA A 67 -2.63 -4.56 -24.99
C ALA A 67 -3.48 -3.45 -24.38
N VAL A 68 -3.08 -2.94 -23.20
CA VAL A 68 -3.84 -1.93 -22.49
C VAL A 68 -3.78 -0.57 -23.21
N ARG A 69 -4.96 -0.06 -23.60
CA ARG A 69 -5.13 1.27 -24.20
C ARG A 69 -5.97 2.13 -23.29
N TYR A 70 -5.40 3.25 -22.86
CA TYR A 70 -6.10 4.25 -22.07
C TYR A 70 -6.35 5.49 -22.91
N ASP A 71 -7.47 6.15 -22.67
CA ASP A 71 -7.71 7.50 -23.19
C ASP A 71 -6.61 8.46 -22.69
N PRO A 72 -5.87 9.13 -23.61
CA PRO A 72 -4.81 10.07 -23.23
C PRO A 72 -5.32 11.23 -22.36
N GLY A 73 -6.55 11.68 -22.58
CA GLY A 73 -7.18 12.75 -21.78
C GLY A 73 -7.38 12.32 -20.32
N ARG A 74 -7.94 11.13 -20.11
CA ARG A 74 -8.10 10.50 -18.78
C ARG A 74 -6.76 10.35 -18.09
N ARG A 75 -5.74 9.84 -18.79
CA ARG A 75 -4.39 9.68 -18.23
C ARG A 75 -3.80 11.02 -17.80
N ALA A 76 -3.91 12.05 -18.63
CA ALA A 76 -3.42 13.38 -18.30
C ALA A 76 -4.12 13.96 -17.05
N ARG A 77 -5.44 13.80 -16.94
CA ARG A 77 -6.22 14.22 -15.76
C ARG A 77 -5.79 13.48 -14.50
N VAL A 78 -5.70 12.15 -14.54
CA VAL A 78 -5.25 11.34 -13.39
C VAL A 78 -3.83 11.73 -12.97
N SER A 79 -2.90 11.88 -13.92
CA SER A 79 -1.54 12.31 -13.57
C SER A 79 -1.48 13.72 -12.98
N ALA A 80 -2.38 14.64 -13.36
CA ALA A 80 -2.46 15.97 -12.76
C ALA A 80 -2.98 15.92 -11.31
N ILE A 81 -4.00 15.10 -11.04
CA ILE A 81 -4.53 14.85 -9.69
C ILE A 81 -3.43 14.25 -8.80
N LEU A 82 -2.75 13.20 -9.27
CA LEU A 82 -1.64 12.56 -8.56
C LEU A 82 -0.52 13.55 -8.27
N GLU A 83 -0.17 14.42 -9.22
CA GLU A 83 0.84 15.47 -9.01
C GLU A 83 0.43 16.47 -7.92
N ARG A 84 -0.82 16.93 -7.92
CA ARG A 84 -1.36 17.81 -6.87
C ARG A 84 -1.30 17.15 -5.50
N GLN A 85 -1.84 15.94 -5.39
CA GLN A 85 -1.88 15.17 -4.15
C GLN A 85 -0.48 14.97 -3.57
N ASN A 86 0.44 14.43 -4.36
CA ASN A 86 1.81 14.12 -3.93
C ASN A 86 2.60 15.39 -3.57
N LYS A 87 2.42 16.50 -4.29
CA LYS A 87 3.03 17.79 -3.89
C LYS A 87 2.52 18.26 -2.52
N SER A 88 1.24 18.08 -2.22
CA SER A 88 0.65 18.46 -0.92
C SER A 88 1.22 17.66 0.27
N TRP A 89 1.81 16.48 -0.01
CA TRP A 89 2.51 15.63 0.96
C TRP A 89 4.03 15.75 0.90
N SER A 90 4.55 16.76 0.18
CA SER A 90 5.99 17.02 0.04
C SER A 90 6.76 15.92 -0.69
N ALA A 91 6.16 15.39 -1.77
CA ALA A 91 6.75 14.35 -2.59
C ALA A 91 8.17 14.67 -3.08
N SER A 92 8.99 13.61 -3.19
CA SER A 92 10.35 13.69 -3.68
C SER A 92 10.41 14.05 -5.17
N PRO A 93 11.53 14.60 -5.66
CA PRO A 93 11.75 14.78 -7.10
C PRO A 93 11.54 13.48 -7.89
N LYS A 94 11.92 12.33 -7.33
CA LYS A 94 11.74 11.02 -7.96
C LYS A 94 10.26 10.64 -8.14
N THR A 95 9.42 11.00 -7.18
CA THR A 95 7.97 10.80 -7.27
C THR A 95 7.37 11.63 -8.40
N ILE A 96 7.79 12.90 -8.51
CA ILE A 96 7.33 13.80 -9.60
C ILE A 96 7.80 13.29 -10.97
N GLU A 97 9.03 12.78 -11.07
CA GLU A 97 9.53 12.12 -12.28
C GLU A 97 8.68 10.90 -12.65
N ASN A 98 8.33 10.04 -11.68
CA ASN A 98 7.46 8.89 -11.92
C ASN A 98 6.04 9.31 -12.35
N ILE A 99 5.49 10.39 -11.81
CA ILE A 99 4.21 10.93 -12.29
C ILE A 99 4.31 11.43 -13.74
N ALA A 100 5.43 12.04 -14.12
CA ALA A 100 5.67 12.43 -15.51
C ALA A 100 5.80 11.21 -16.44
N ARG A 101 6.48 10.14 -16.01
CA ARG A 101 6.54 8.85 -16.72
C ARG A 101 5.16 8.23 -16.90
N LEU A 102 4.34 8.23 -15.85
CA LEU A 102 2.94 7.79 -15.91
C LEU A 102 2.15 8.58 -16.96
N ARG A 103 2.29 9.92 -16.94
CA ARG A 103 1.64 10.81 -17.92
C ARG A 103 2.07 10.48 -19.35
N ALA A 104 3.34 10.11 -19.55
CA ALA A 104 3.91 9.78 -20.86
C ALA A 104 3.57 8.37 -21.37
N GLY A 105 2.94 7.51 -20.56
CA GLY A 105 2.49 6.19 -21.01
C GLY A 105 2.95 5.00 -20.17
N ALA A 106 3.77 5.20 -19.13
CA ALA A 106 4.21 4.10 -18.27
C ALA A 106 3.01 3.35 -17.65
N ALA A 107 3.16 2.03 -17.47
CA ALA A 107 2.22 1.23 -16.71
C ALA A 107 2.29 1.59 -15.22
N ALA A 108 1.16 1.49 -14.52
CA ALA A 108 1.12 1.65 -13.07
C ALA A 108 1.04 0.28 -12.42
N LEU A 109 2.01 -0.04 -11.56
CA LEU A 109 1.88 -1.19 -10.68
C LEU A 109 1.30 -0.70 -9.36
N VAL A 110 0.06 -1.10 -9.10
CA VAL A 110 -0.74 -0.60 -7.99
C VAL A 110 -0.81 -1.66 -6.89
N THR A 111 -0.56 -1.22 -5.67
CA THR A 111 -0.93 -1.92 -4.44
C THR A 111 -1.62 -0.93 -3.51
N GLY A 112 -2.12 -1.37 -2.36
CA GLY A 112 -2.74 -0.46 -1.42
C GLY A 112 -2.99 -1.08 -0.06
N GLN A 113 -3.32 -0.21 0.89
CA GLN A 113 -3.77 -0.57 2.21
C GLN A 113 -4.54 0.59 2.87
N GLN A 114 -5.34 0.26 3.88
CA GLN A 114 -5.85 1.21 4.85
C GLN A 114 -4.72 2.00 5.52
N VAL A 115 -5.04 3.23 5.92
CA VAL A 115 -4.07 4.21 6.44
C VAL A 115 -3.84 4.06 7.95
N GLY A 116 -3.45 2.87 8.40
CA GLY A 116 -3.23 2.56 9.82
C GLY A 116 -2.22 3.48 10.51
N LEU A 117 -2.43 3.72 11.82
CA LEU A 117 -1.54 4.51 12.67
C LEU A 117 -0.08 4.04 12.53
N PHE A 118 0.83 5.00 12.37
CA PHE A 118 2.27 4.76 12.19
C PHE A 118 2.63 3.86 10.99
N GLY A 119 1.79 3.85 9.96
CA GLY A 119 1.96 3.01 8.76
C GLY A 119 1.22 1.67 8.83
N GLY A 120 0.55 1.39 9.95
CA GLY A 120 -0.24 0.19 10.16
C GLY A 120 0.62 -1.07 10.28
N PRO A 121 0.09 -2.25 9.93
CA PRO A 121 0.83 -3.49 10.01
C PRO A 121 2.01 -3.50 9.03
N LEU A 122 3.07 -4.24 9.37
CA LEU A 122 4.32 -4.29 8.60
C LEU A 122 4.13 -4.68 7.13
N PHE A 123 3.07 -5.45 6.82
CA PHE A 123 2.78 -5.83 5.45
C PHE A 123 2.40 -4.61 4.57
N SER A 124 1.98 -3.47 5.11
CA SER A 124 1.79 -2.23 4.35
C SER A 124 3.10 -1.76 3.71
N ILE A 125 4.20 -1.81 4.49
CA ILE A 125 5.55 -1.50 4.01
C ILE A 125 5.98 -2.55 2.98
N PHE A 126 5.75 -3.83 3.24
CA PHE A 126 6.11 -4.89 2.28
C PHE A 126 5.34 -4.78 0.98
N LYS A 127 4.05 -4.42 1.00
CA LYS A 127 3.26 -4.14 -0.20
C LYS A 127 3.91 -3.03 -1.03
N ALA A 128 4.26 -1.90 -0.41
CA ALA A 128 4.93 -0.80 -1.09
C ALA A 128 6.27 -1.22 -1.70
N LEU A 129 7.11 -1.94 -0.93
CA LEU A 129 8.38 -2.48 -1.41
C LEU A 129 8.21 -3.50 -2.55
N SER A 130 7.19 -4.35 -2.49
CA SER A 130 6.85 -5.26 -3.59
C SER A 130 6.47 -4.50 -4.85
N ALA A 131 5.67 -3.43 -4.73
CA ALA A 131 5.33 -2.60 -5.88
C ALA A 131 6.56 -1.89 -6.47
N ILE A 132 7.42 -1.33 -5.62
CA ILE A 132 8.70 -0.74 -6.05
C ILE A 132 9.53 -1.77 -6.81
N LYS A 133 9.76 -2.94 -6.20
CA LYS A 133 10.64 -3.98 -6.74
C LYS A 133 10.16 -4.44 -8.11
N VAL A 134 8.87 -4.76 -8.23
CA VAL A 134 8.30 -5.24 -9.49
C VAL A 134 8.31 -4.14 -10.56
N ALA A 135 8.05 -2.88 -10.23
CA ALA A 135 8.13 -1.78 -11.20
C ALA A 135 9.57 -1.54 -11.70
N VAL A 136 10.58 -1.70 -10.82
CA VAL A 136 12.00 -1.64 -11.19
C VAL A 136 12.38 -2.79 -12.11
N GLU A 137 12.00 -4.02 -11.77
CA GLU A 137 12.26 -5.21 -12.59
C GLU A 137 11.57 -5.10 -13.97
N ALA A 138 10.32 -4.63 -14.00
CA ALA A 138 9.58 -4.39 -15.23
C ALA A 138 10.28 -3.36 -16.14
N THR A 139 10.73 -2.24 -15.57
CA THR A 139 11.47 -1.20 -16.31
C THR A 139 12.78 -1.77 -16.85
N ALA A 140 13.51 -2.56 -16.06
CA ALA A 140 14.73 -3.23 -16.51
C ALA A 140 14.46 -4.25 -17.65
N ALA A 141 13.27 -4.85 -17.69
CA ALA A 141 12.82 -5.74 -18.76
C ALA A 141 12.23 -5.01 -19.99
N GLY A 142 12.29 -3.67 -20.03
CA GLY A 142 11.83 -2.84 -21.15
C GLY A 142 10.35 -2.47 -21.11
N VAL A 143 9.68 -2.66 -19.97
CA VAL A 143 8.29 -2.19 -19.74
C VAL A 143 8.34 -0.99 -18.81
N GLU A 144 8.15 0.21 -19.34
CA GLU A 144 8.07 1.43 -18.51
C GLU A 144 6.98 1.27 -17.45
N CYS A 145 7.37 1.26 -16.17
CA CYS A 145 6.48 1.00 -15.06
C CYS A 145 6.81 1.90 -13.86
N VAL A 146 5.77 2.33 -13.14
CA VAL A 146 5.87 3.15 -11.94
C VAL A 146 5.13 2.53 -10.76
N PRO A 147 5.68 2.61 -9.53
CA PRO A 147 5.01 2.09 -8.34
C PRO A 147 3.96 3.09 -7.83
N VAL A 148 2.75 2.61 -7.58
CA VAL A 148 1.63 3.36 -7.01
C VAL A 148 1.15 2.67 -5.74
N PHE A 149 0.96 3.46 -4.67
CA PHE A 149 0.36 2.99 -3.42
C PHE A 149 -0.97 3.70 -3.18
N TRP A 150 -2.05 2.94 -3.21
CA TRP A 150 -3.42 3.36 -2.96
C TRP A 150 -3.69 3.45 -1.45
N LEU A 151 -4.12 4.63 -1.01
CA LEU A 151 -4.54 4.92 0.36
C LEU A 151 -6.04 4.67 0.46
N ALA A 152 -6.44 3.61 1.18
CA ALA A 152 -7.87 3.30 1.39
C ALA A 152 -8.43 4.19 2.52
N THR A 153 -8.60 5.47 2.21
CA THR A 153 -9.08 6.52 3.13
C THR A 153 -10.60 6.66 3.16
N GLU A 154 -11.29 6.11 2.15
CA GLU A 154 -12.76 6.04 2.09
C GLU A 154 -13.34 4.92 2.96
N ASP A 155 -12.51 4.11 3.61
CA ASP A 155 -12.96 3.14 4.59
C ASP A 155 -13.53 3.85 5.84
N HIS A 156 -14.50 3.23 6.49
CA HIS A 156 -15.17 3.73 7.68
C HIS A 156 -14.74 2.99 8.96
N ASP A 157 -13.94 1.93 8.83
CA ASP A 157 -13.46 1.15 9.99
C ASP A 157 -12.29 1.85 10.71
N LEU A 158 -12.61 2.92 11.44
CA LEU A 158 -11.64 3.66 12.25
C LEU A 158 -10.98 2.78 13.34
N ASP A 159 -11.72 1.83 13.90
CA ASP A 159 -11.23 0.96 14.97
C ASP A 159 -10.16 -0.01 14.47
N GLU A 160 -10.21 -0.41 13.19
CA GLU A 160 -9.15 -1.19 12.54
C GLU A 160 -7.85 -0.39 12.38
N VAL A 161 -7.91 0.93 12.16
CA VAL A 161 -6.76 1.74 11.75
C VAL A 161 -6.18 2.65 12.82
N ASN A 162 -6.93 2.97 13.90
CA ASN A 162 -6.53 3.97 14.90
C ASN A 162 -5.43 3.50 15.87
N HIS A 163 -4.83 2.34 15.66
CA HIS A 163 -3.92 1.75 16.62
C HIS A 163 -2.69 1.08 15.97
N ALA A 164 -1.63 0.95 16.76
CA ALA A 164 -0.40 0.26 16.39
C ALA A 164 0.11 -0.55 17.59
N SER A 165 0.75 -1.69 17.33
CA SER A 165 1.42 -2.48 18.37
C SER A 165 2.93 -2.39 18.17
N ILE A 166 3.64 -1.89 19.18
CA ILE A 166 5.10 -1.72 19.14
C ILE A 166 5.73 -2.66 20.19
N PRO A 167 6.75 -3.45 19.83
CA PRO A 167 7.45 -4.27 20.81
C PRO A 167 8.25 -3.40 21.78
N ALA A 168 8.09 -3.66 23.08
CA ALA A 168 8.93 -3.11 24.13
C ALA A 168 10.26 -3.88 24.24
N ALA A 169 11.19 -3.35 25.05
CA ALA A 169 12.51 -3.95 25.26
C ALA A 169 12.47 -5.38 25.83
N ASP A 170 11.40 -5.74 26.54
CA ASP A 170 11.16 -7.08 27.09
C ASP A 170 10.45 -8.03 26.10
N GLY A 171 10.15 -7.57 24.88
CA GLY A 171 9.45 -8.32 23.85
C GLY A 171 7.92 -8.30 23.98
N SER A 172 7.36 -7.68 25.01
CA SER A 172 5.90 -7.49 25.12
C SER A 172 5.41 -6.49 24.07
N LEU A 173 4.17 -6.67 23.60
CA LEU A 173 3.56 -5.73 22.65
C LEU A 173 2.80 -4.64 23.40
N VAL A 174 3.20 -3.39 23.18
CA VAL A 174 2.47 -2.21 23.68
C VAL A 174 1.53 -1.73 22.59
N LYS A 175 0.22 -1.84 22.84
CA LYS A 175 -0.81 -1.30 21.94
C LYS A 175 -1.00 0.18 22.22
N LEU A 176 -0.73 1.00 21.21
CA LEU A 176 -0.98 2.44 21.20
C LEU A 176 -2.25 2.69 20.40
N ILE A 177 -3.16 3.48 20.96
CA ILE A 177 -4.42 3.87 20.33
C ILE A 177 -4.43 5.38 20.23
N ALA A 178 -4.57 5.90 19.01
CA ALA A 178 -4.69 7.32 18.76
C ALA A 178 -6.16 7.73 18.85
N PRO A 179 -6.55 8.58 19.81
CA PRO A 179 -7.90 9.12 19.82
C PRO A 179 -8.10 10.02 18.60
N ALA A 180 -9.25 9.82 17.97
CA ALA A 180 -9.64 10.50 16.75
C ALA A 180 -10.77 11.48 17.03
N GLN A 181 -10.79 12.60 16.30
CA GLN A 181 -11.87 13.57 16.30
C GLN A 181 -12.61 13.48 14.97
N GLY A 182 -13.91 13.24 15.02
CA GLY A 182 -14.77 13.16 13.85
C GLY A 182 -16.19 12.67 14.21
N PRO A 183 -17.15 12.79 13.28
CA PRO A 183 -18.46 12.14 13.41
C PRO A 183 -18.31 10.62 13.53
N SER A 184 -19.23 9.97 14.26
CA SER A 184 -19.36 8.51 14.22
C SER A 184 -19.62 8.07 12.78
N ASP A 185 -18.96 6.99 12.31
CA ASP A 185 -19.12 6.44 10.95
C ASP A 185 -18.69 7.40 9.82
N ALA A 186 -17.79 8.34 10.10
CA ALA A 186 -17.17 9.15 9.07
C ALA A 186 -16.03 8.38 8.37
N PRO A 187 -15.82 8.58 7.05
CA PRO A 187 -14.67 7.99 6.37
C PRO A 187 -13.37 8.47 6.99
N VAL A 188 -12.37 7.59 7.04
CA VAL A 188 -11.05 7.83 7.66
C VAL A 188 -10.35 9.06 7.07
N SER A 189 -10.65 9.43 5.82
CA SER A 189 -10.19 10.66 5.16
C SER A 189 -10.51 11.94 5.94
N THR A 190 -11.60 11.96 6.71
CA THR A 190 -12.10 13.13 7.44
C THR A 190 -11.73 13.15 8.92
N VAL A 191 -11.12 12.07 9.42
CA VAL A 191 -10.78 11.90 10.83
C VAL A 191 -9.44 12.55 11.14
N SER A 192 -9.45 13.54 12.04
CA SER A 192 -8.25 14.25 12.50
C SER A 192 -7.77 13.76 13.87
N PHE A 193 -6.47 13.85 14.10
CA PHE A 193 -5.89 13.51 15.41
C PHE A 193 -6.19 14.56 16.48
N ALA A 194 -6.63 14.09 17.64
CA ALA A 194 -6.75 14.90 18.85
C ALA A 194 -5.36 15.25 19.44
N PRO A 195 -5.24 16.28 20.32
CA PRO A 195 -3.95 16.68 20.92
C PRO A 195 -3.15 15.54 21.58
N GLU A 196 -3.83 14.51 22.05
CA GLU A 196 -3.25 13.32 22.67
C GLU A 196 -2.31 12.56 21.74
N ILE A 197 -2.43 12.72 20.41
CA ILE A 197 -1.51 12.10 19.44
C ILE A 197 -0.05 12.42 19.75
N GLU A 198 0.25 13.61 20.27
CA GLU A 198 1.61 14.03 20.60
C GLU A 198 2.19 13.16 21.72
N SER A 199 1.37 12.80 22.71
CA SER A 199 1.77 11.86 23.76
C SER A 199 1.96 10.45 23.21
N ILE A 200 1.09 10.01 22.29
CA ILE A 200 1.21 8.69 21.66
C ILE A 200 2.49 8.59 20.83
N VAL A 201 2.82 9.62 20.06
CA VAL A 201 4.09 9.72 19.30
C VAL A 201 5.30 9.72 20.24
N LYS A 202 5.20 10.40 21.39
CA LYS A 202 6.26 10.38 22.40
C LYS A 202 6.48 8.97 22.94
N THR A 203 5.42 8.27 23.35
CA THR A 203 5.52 6.88 23.82
C THR A 203 6.05 5.94 22.73
N ALA A 204 5.58 6.07 21.49
CA ALA A 204 6.13 5.31 20.37
C ALA A 204 7.64 5.56 20.18
N SER A 205 8.07 6.80 20.36
CA SER A 205 9.48 7.16 20.24
C SER A 205 10.34 6.57 21.35
N GLU A 206 9.83 6.53 22.58
CA GLU A 206 10.50 5.90 23.73
C GLU A 206 10.65 4.38 23.53
N LEU A 207 9.64 3.72 22.93
CA LEU A 207 9.68 2.29 22.65
C LEU A 207 10.65 1.93 21.51
N LEU A 208 10.65 2.72 20.43
CA LEU A 208 11.47 2.47 19.24
C LEU A 208 12.92 2.95 19.37
N GLY A 209 13.18 3.87 20.30
CA GLY A 209 14.44 4.59 20.41
C GLY A 209 14.55 5.76 19.43
N ASP A 210 15.40 6.74 19.77
CA ASP A 210 15.62 7.90 18.92
C ASP A 210 16.34 7.53 17.62
N GLY A 211 15.80 7.99 16.48
CA GLY A 211 16.34 7.69 15.16
C GLY A 211 15.48 8.28 14.03
N GLY A 212 15.81 7.89 12.79
CA GLY A 212 15.12 8.39 11.59
C GLY A 212 13.62 8.08 11.59
N ALA A 213 13.24 6.86 12.00
CA ALA A 213 11.84 6.44 12.05
C ALA A 213 11.02 7.29 13.04
N THR A 214 11.53 7.52 14.25
CA THR A 214 10.83 8.30 15.29
C THR A 214 10.78 9.79 14.94
N ASN A 215 11.79 10.32 14.25
CA ASN A 215 11.72 11.66 13.67
C ASN A 215 10.60 11.79 12.64
N PHE A 216 10.44 10.80 11.75
CA PHE A 216 9.33 10.82 10.80
C PHE A 216 7.97 10.77 11.51
N LEU A 217 7.82 9.99 12.58
CA LEU A 217 6.56 9.98 13.35
C LEU A 217 6.23 11.37 13.91
N ARG A 218 7.20 12.07 14.52
CA ARG A 218 7.03 13.44 15.05
C ARG A 218 6.71 14.47 13.97
N GLU A 219 7.24 14.28 12.77
CA GLU A 219 6.99 15.18 11.63
C GLU A 219 5.60 14.99 11.00
N THR A 220 5.04 13.79 11.11
CA THR A 220 3.89 13.37 10.29
C THR A 220 2.60 13.19 11.09
N TYR A 221 2.66 12.75 12.36
CA TYR A 221 1.50 12.57 13.23
C TYR A 221 1.41 13.73 14.22
N ARG A 222 0.55 14.71 13.91
CA ARG A 222 0.38 15.94 14.69
C ARG A 222 -1.09 16.25 14.91
N THR A 223 -1.36 17.01 15.96
CA THR A 223 -2.69 17.54 16.26
C THR A 223 -3.31 18.22 15.04
N GLY A 224 -4.55 17.85 14.70
CA GLY A 224 -5.30 18.40 13.57
C GLY A 224 -5.00 17.80 12.19
N GLU A 225 -3.90 17.07 12.02
CA GLU A 225 -3.65 16.31 10.78
C GLU A 225 -4.66 15.16 10.66
N THR A 226 -5.08 14.85 9.44
CA THR A 226 -5.90 13.65 9.20
C THR A 226 -5.05 12.40 9.17
N MET A 227 -5.66 11.25 9.45
CA MET A 227 -4.96 9.96 9.42
C MET A 227 -4.38 9.65 8.04
N GLY A 228 -5.15 9.87 6.97
CA GLY A 228 -4.68 9.71 5.59
C GLY A 228 -3.49 10.61 5.26
N ARG A 229 -3.54 11.88 5.69
CA ARG A 229 -2.45 12.84 5.43
C ARG A 229 -1.17 12.50 6.21
N ALA A 230 -1.28 12.10 7.48
CA ALA A 230 -0.14 11.65 8.28
C ALA A 230 0.51 10.40 7.67
N PHE A 231 -0.30 9.41 7.27
CA PHE A 231 0.16 8.21 6.58
C PHE A 231 0.87 8.55 5.26
N ALA A 232 0.26 9.40 4.43
CA ALA A 232 0.83 9.79 3.15
C ALA A 232 2.18 10.49 3.31
N ARG A 233 2.30 11.39 4.29
CA ARG A 233 3.57 12.06 4.59
C ARG A 233 4.61 11.06 5.10
N LEU A 234 4.24 10.10 5.96
CA LEU A 234 5.14 9.05 6.42
C LEU A 234 5.66 8.22 5.24
N PHE A 235 4.77 7.75 4.36
CA PHE A 235 5.13 6.94 3.20
C PHE A 235 5.98 7.72 2.19
N THR A 236 5.72 9.03 2.04
CA THR A 236 6.55 9.93 1.23
C THR A 236 8.00 9.97 1.76
N ARG A 237 8.19 9.99 3.08
CA ARG A 237 9.53 9.95 3.70
C ARG A 237 10.18 8.58 3.57
N LEU A 238 9.44 7.51 3.81
CA LEU A 238 9.97 6.15 3.77
C LEU A 238 10.37 5.71 2.37
N PHE A 239 9.61 6.11 1.35
CA PHE A 239 9.78 5.60 -0.02
C PHE A 239 10.20 6.66 -1.04
N GLY A 240 10.59 7.85 -0.57
CA GLY A 240 10.92 9.00 -1.41
C GLY A 240 12.03 8.72 -2.44
N ASP A 241 13.03 7.92 -2.08
CA ASP A 241 14.16 7.57 -2.95
C ASP A 241 13.75 6.68 -4.14
N TRP A 242 12.67 5.91 -3.99
CA TRP A 242 12.10 5.07 -5.06
C TRP A 242 10.96 5.76 -5.83
N GLY A 243 10.53 6.93 -5.37
CA GLY A 243 9.51 7.73 -6.03
C GLY A 243 8.12 7.09 -6.06
N VAL A 244 7.70 6.43 -4.98
CA VAL A 244 6.35 5.87 -4.88
C VAL A 244 5.31 6.98 -5.03
N ILE A 245 4.39 6.77 -5.98
CA ILE A 245 3.26 7.67 -6.18
C ILE A 245 2.16 7.27 -5.21
N LEU A 246 1.77 8.18 -4.32
CA LEU A 246 0.64 7.95 -3.41
C LEU A 246 -0.65 8.38 -4.09
N LEU A 247 -1.71 7.61 -3.90
CA LEU A 247 -3.03 7.88 -4.46
C LEU A 247 -4.06 7.84 -3.33
N ASP A 248 -4.66 8.98 -3.02
CA ASP A 248 -5.84 9.06 -2.16
C ASP A 248 -7.09 9.03 -3.03
N ALA A 249 -7.92 8.01 -2.83
CA ALA A 249 -9.11 7.75 -3.63
C ALA A 249 -10.24 8.75 -3.39
N SER A 250 -10.30 9.33 -2.18
CA SER A 250 -11.37 10.23 -1.73
C SER A 250 -11.43 11.59 -2.44
N ASP A 251 -10.61 11.78 -3.47
CA ASP A 251 -10.48 13.02 -4.23
C ASP A 251 -11.66 13.22 -5.19
N GLU A 252 -12.38 14.33 -5.03
CA GLU A 252 -13.57 14.65 -5.84
C GLU A 252 -13.30 14.68 -7.35
N GLU A 253 -12.12 15.15 -7.78
CA GLU A 253 -11.78 15.16 -9.21
C GLU A 253 -11.51 13.75 -9.73
N LEU A 254 -10.99 12.87 -8.88
CA LEU A 254 -10.80 11.45 -9.23
C LEU A 254 -12.15 10.74 -9.34
N HIS A 255 -13.10 11.02 -8.44
CA HIS A 255 -14.49 10.54 -8.55
C HIS A 255 -15.13 11.00 -9.87
N ALA A 256 -14.92 12.25 -10.26
CA ALA A 256 -15.41 12.76 -11.55
C ALA A 256 -14.73 12.08 -12.76
N VAL A 257 -13.50 11.56 -12.63
CA VAL A 257 -12.85 10.73 -13.65
C VAL A 257 -13.45 9.32 -13.69
N ALA A 258 -13.81 8.78 -12.52
CA ALA A 258 -14.36 7.43 -12.34
C ALA A 258 -15.87 7.33 -12.61
N GLU A 259 -16.58 8.45 -12.77
CA GLU A 259 -18.05 8.49 -12.98
C GLU A 259 -18.56 7.48 -14.03
N PRO A 260 -17.94 7.30 -15.21
CA PRO A 260 -18.44 6.33 -16.18
C PRO A 260 -18.36 4.87 -15.67
N ILE A 261 -17.40 4.56 -14.79
CA ILE A 261 -17.25 3.24 -14.17
C ILE A 261 -18.38 3.03 -13.16
N PHE A 262 -18.61 3.99 -12.28
CA PHE A 262 -19.69 3.91 -11.29
C PHE A 262 -21.07 3.86 -11.94
N ARG A 263 -21.31 4.65 -12.99
CA ARG A 263 -22.52 4.59 -13.80
C ARG A 263 -22.72 3.20 -14.39
N ALA A 264 -21.70 2.65 -15.05
CA ALA A 264 -21.79 1.32 -15.65
C ALA A 264 -22.03 0.23 -14.60
N ALA A 265 -21.45 0.35 -13.40
CA ALA A 265 -21.69 -0.56 -12.29
C ALA A 265 -23.16 -0.49 -11.82
N GLY A 266 -23.72 0.71 -11.66
CA GLY A 266 -25.12 0.89 -11.28
C GLY A 266 -26.11 0.40 -12.35
N GLU A 267 -25.85 0.70 -13.62
CA GLU A 267 -26.69 0.25 -14.75
C GLU A 267 -26.67 -1.27 -14.94
N ARG A 268 -25.57 -1.94 -14.55
CA ARG A 268 -25.37 -3.38 -14.68
C ARG A 268 -25.42 -4.11 -13.33
N ALA A 269 -25.94 -3.48 -12.28
CA ALA A 269 -25.89 -4.03 -10.92
C ALA A 269 -26.39 -5.48 -10.85
N ALA A 270 -27.60 -5.75 -11.36
CA ALA A 270 -28.16 -7.11 -11.36
C ALA A 270 -27.28 -8.14 -12.11
N GLU A 271 -26.69 -7.76 -13.25
CA GLU A 271 -25.78 -8.63 -14.00
C GLU A 271 -24.51 -8.94 -13.19
N LEU A 272 -23.96 -7.92 -12.51
CA LEU A 272 -22.77 -8.05 -11.68
C LEU A 272 -23.06 -8.90 -10.43
N ASP A 273 -24.24 -8.74 -9.83
CA ASP A 273 -24.67 -9.51 -8.67
C ASP A 273 -24.82 -10.99 -9.00
N ASP A 274 -25.50 -11.30 -10.11
CA ASP A 274 -25.61 -12.68 -10.62
C ASP A 274 -24.22 -13.27 -10.90
N ALA A 275 -23.33 -12.49 -11.53
CA ALA A 275 -21.96 -12.93 -11.81
C ALA A 275 -21.14 -13.19 -10.53
N LEU A 276 -21.32 -12.38 -9.48
CA LEU A 276 -20.66 -12.58 -8.18
C LEU A 276 -21.19 -13.82 -7.46
N LEU A 277 -22.50 -14.04 -7.46
CA LEU A 277 -23.12 -15.24 -6.88
C LEU A 277 -22.68 -16.52 -7.59
N GLU A 278 -22.69 -16.53 -8.92
CA GLU A 278 -22.21 -17.66 -9.71
C GLU A 278 -20.71 -17.93 -9.51
N ARG A 279 -19.91 -16.86 -9.39
CA ARG A 279 -18.48 -16.98 -9.05
C ARG A 279 -18.28 -17.62 -7.68
N GLY A 280 -19.08 -17.21 -6.69
CA GLY A 280 -19.07 -17.78 -5.34
C GLY A 280 -19.38 -19.28 -5.36
N LYS A 281 -20.43 -19.70 -6.08
CA LYS A 281 -20.78 -21.12 -6.25
C LYS A 281 -19.67 -21.92 -6.94
N ALA A 282 -19.05 -21.35 -7.97
CA ALA A 282 -17.96 -21.99 -8.69
C ALA A 282 -16.71 -22.21 -7.81
N LEU A 283 -16.39 -21.26 -6.92
CA LEU A 283 -15.31 -21.43 -5.94
C LEU A 283 -15.59 -22.58 -4.98
N GLU A 284 -16.79 -22.63 -4.41
CA GLU A 284 -17.20 -23.69 -3.47
C GLU A 284 -17.25 -25.06 -4.14
N ALA A 285 -17.79 -25.15 -5.36
CA ALA A 285 -17.82 -26.39 -6.15
C ALA A 285 -16.41 -26.90 -6.49
N ALA A 286 -15.43 -26.00 -6.61
CA ALA A 286 -14.02 -26.33 -6.80
C ALA A 286 -13.27 -26.65 -5.49
N GLY A 287 -13.95 -26.63 -4.34
CA GLY A 287 -13.38 -26.95 -3.02
C GLY A 287 -12.70 -25.78 -2.30
N TYR A 288 -12.92 -24.54 -2.76
CA TYR A 288 -12.39 -23.34 -2.13
C TYR A 288 -13.45 -22.64 -1.27
N HIS A 289 -13.02 -21.84 -0.28
CA HIS A 289 -13.92 -20.99 0.50
C HIS A 289 -14.19 -19.68 -0.24
N GLN A 290 -15.38 -19.11 -0.05
CA GLN A 290 -15.69 -17.76 -0.53
C GLN A 290 -14.96 -16.70 0.31
N GLN A 291 -14.31 -15.75 -0.36
CA GLN A 291 -13.61 -14.64 0.30
C GLN A 291 -14.52 -13.43 0.58
N VAL A 292 -15.48 -13.18 -0.32
CA VAL A 292 -16.50 -12.14 -0.16
C VAL A 292 -17.85 -12.85 -0.11
N LYS A 293 -18.57 -12.67 1.00
CA LYS A 293 -19.93 -13.22 1.16
C LYS A 293 -20.91 -12.24 0.54
N VAL A 294 -21.38 -12.55 -0.65
CA VAL A 294 -22.48 -11.83 -1.31
C VAL A 294 -23.76 -12.58 -0.98
N THR A 295 -24.65 -11.97 -0.21
CA THR A 295 -26.02 -12.47 -0.03
C THR A 295 -26.98 -11.73 -0.96
N PRO A 296 -28.13 -12.33 -1.34
CA PRO A 296 -29.19 -11.63 -2.09
C PRO A 296 -29.77 -10.39 -1.37
N SER A 297 -29.38 -10.15 -0.11
CA SER A 297 -29.79 -9.02 0.71
C SER A 297 -28.69 -7.96 0.86
N SER A 298 -27.48 -8.24 0.37
CA SER A 298 -26.33 -7.32 0.33
C SER A 298 -26.02 -6.84 -1.09
N THR A 299 -26.91 -7.19 -2.03
CA THR A 299 -27.01 -6.76 -3.42
C THR A 299 -28.27 -5.92 -3.59
#